data_AF-A0A1F3B2H4-F1
#
_entry.id   AF-A0A1F3B2H4-F1
#
_cell.length_a   1.000
_cell.length_b   1.000
_cell.length_c   1.000
_cell.angle_alpha   90.00
_cell.angle_beta   90.00
_cell.angle_gamma   90.00
#
_symmetry.space_group_name_H-M   'P 1'
#
loop_
_entity.id
_entity.type
_entity.pdbx_description
1 polymer ?
#
loop_
_entity_poly.entity_id
_entity_poly.type
_entity_poly.pdbx_seq_one_letter_code
_entity_poly.pdbx_strand_id
1 'polypeptide(L)'
;MSLSEARQALRQTLRLRRFRVVVPDLRAAAQAYLADPSAEAAPTFLQATLLGEERRLSGLGAFVREWLGHTRHRWMWDESSLTAELCAAGFSKVRRCAFNDSADPRFQEVEEVGRFEGALAMEAGR
;
A
#
# COMPACT_ATOMS: atom_id res chain seq x y z
N MET A 1 -9.79 3.23 -5.79
CA MET A 1 -8.80 2.83 -6.80
C MET A 1 -9.05 1.41 -7.29
N SER A 2 -9.44 1.26 -8.55
CA SER A 2 -9.39 -0.02 -9.27
C SER A 2 -7.94 -0.39 -9.61
N LEU A 3 -7.70 -1.65 -10.02
CA LEU A 3 -6.36 -2.08 -10.45
C LEU A 3 -5.84 -1.28 -11.65
N SER A 4 -6.72 -0.88 -12.58
CA SER A 4 -6.32 -0.08 -13.75
C SER A 4 -5.89 1.34 -13.35
N GLU A 5 -6.60 1.97 -12.41
CA GLU A 5 -6.25 3.28 -11.85
C GLU A 5 -4.92 3.21 -11.08
N ALA A 6 -4.69 2.15 -10.29
CA ALA A 6 -3.43 1.93 -9.59
C ALA A 6 -2.25 1.81 -10.56
N ARG A 7 -2.39 1.00 -11.61
CA ARG A 7 -1.40 0.87 -12.68
C ARG A 7 -1.13 2.17 -13.40
N GLN A 8 -2.17 2.95 -13.68
CA GLN A 8 -2.02 4.26 -14.29
C GLN A 8 -1.23 5.21 -13.38
N ALA A 9 -1.54 5.24 -12.09
CA ALA A 9 -0.81 6.04 -11.11
C ALA A 9 0.67 5.64 -11.03
N LEU A 10 0.98 4.34 -10.96
CA LEU A 10 2.36 3.83 -10.98
C LEU A 10 3.14 4.26 -12.24
N ARG A 11 2.49 4.28 -13.41
CA ARG A 11 3.14 4.79 -14.63
C ARG A 11 3.44 6.28 -14.55
N GLN A 12 2.62 7.07 -13.86
CA GLN A 12 2.90 8.50 -13.66
C GLN A 12 4.07 8.73 -12.70
N THR A 13 4.27 7.85 -11.70
CA THR A 13 5.40 7.97 -10.76
C THR A 13 6.75 7.66 -11.41
N LEU A 14 6.80 7.07 -12.61
CA LEU A 14 8.05 6.92 -13.39
C LEU A 14 8.75 8.24 -13.70
N ARG A 15 8.04 9.37 -13.63
CA ARG A 15 8.65 10.70 -13.77
C ARG A 15 9.61 11.02 -12.62
N LEU A 16 9.48 10.31 -11.49
CA LEU A 16 10.35 10.42 -10.34
C LEU A 16 11.62 9.58 -10.53
N ARG A 17 12.73 10.06 -9.97
CA ARG A 17 14.00 9.32 -9.95
C ARG A 17 13.96 8.14 -8.99
N ARG A 18 13.23 8.29 -7.89
CA ARG A 18 12.97 7.27 -6.87
C ARG A 18 11.52 7.39 -6.41
N PHE A 19 10.89 6.26 -6.18
CA PHE A 19 9.53 6.14 -5.68
C PHE A 19 9.54 5.17 -4.51
N ARG A 20 8.88 5.53 -3.40
CA ARG A 20 8.68 4.65 -2.25
C ARG A 20 7.20 4.48 -2.01
N VAL A 21 6.81 3.25 -1.73
CA VAL A 21 5.43 2.86 -1.48
C VAL A 21 5.38 2.02 -0.22
N VAL A 22 4.44 2.34 0.65
CA VAL A 22 4.20 1.64 1.91
C VAL A 22 2.73 1.24 1.92
N VAL A 23 2.45 -0.06 1.96
CA VAL A 23 1.12 -0.65 1.89
C VAL A 23 1.01 -1.77 2.92
N PRO A 24 -0.20 -2.16 3.36
CA PRO A 24 -0.33 -3.35 4.18
C PRO A 24 0.16 -4.60 3.41
N ASP A 25 0.81 -5.54 4.11
CA ASP A 25 1.36 -6.76 3.51
C ASP A 25 0.28 -7.84 3.43
N LEU A 26 -0.21 -8.14 2.21
CA LEU A 26 -1.24 -9.16 2.00
C LEU A 26 -0.82 -10.54 2.49
N ARG A 27 0.46 -10.92 2.29
CA ARG A 27 0.95 -12.24 2.68
C ARG A 27 1.02 -12.36 4.19
N ALA A 28 1.55 -11.34 4.87
CA ALA A 28 1.60 -11.32 6.32
C ALA A 28 0.19 -11.34 6.93
N ALA A 29 -0.73 -10.56 6.38
CA ALA A 29 -2.13 -10.54 6.82
C ALA A 29 -2.80 -11.92 6.62
N ALA A 30 -2.61 -12.56 5.47
CA ALA A 30 -3.18 -13.89 5.19
C ALA A 30 -2.60 -14.98 6.11
N GLN A 31 -1.30 -14.92 6.40
CA GLN A 31 -0.67 -15.83 7.34
C GLN A 31 -1.20 -15.64 8.77
N ALA A 32 -1.37 -14.40 9.22
CA ALA A 32 -1.96 -14.10 10.52
C ALA A 32 -3.41 -14.61 10.61
N TYR A 33 -4.19 -14.42 9.55
CA TYR A 33 -5.56 -14.95 9.45
C TYR A 33 -5.61 -16.48 9.60
N LEU A 34 -4.77 -17.20 8.86
CA LEU A 34 -4.74 -18.67 8.90
C LEU A 34 -4.23 -19.22 10.24
N ALA A 35 -3.44 -18.45 10.98
CA ALA A 35 -2.88 -18.83 12.26
C ALA A 35 -3.85 -18.56 13.44
N ASP A 36 -4.85 -17.71 13.26
CA ASP A 36 -5.83 -17.36 14.30
C ASP A 36 -7.13 -18.18 14.13
N PRO A 37 -7.44 -19.12 15.04
CA PRO A 37 -8.66 -19.90 14.98
C PRO A 37 -9.90 -19.17 15.53
N SER A 38 -9.74 -17.94 16.03
CA SER A 38 -10.83 -17.18 16.65
C SER A 38 -11.85 -16.68 15.63
N ALA A 39 -13.05 -16.36 16.10
CA ALA A 39 -14.08 -15.72 15.28
C ALA A 39 -13.67 -14.31 14.79
N GLU A 40 -12.68 -13.70 15.43
CA GLU A 40 -12.18 -12.35 15.11
C GLU A 40 -11.15 -12.34 13.98
N ALA A 41 -10.60 -13.49 13.60
CA ALA A 41 -9.57 -13.61 12.58
C ALA A 41 -9.98 -12.95 11.25
N ALA A 42 -11.22 -13.16 10.80
CA ALA A 42 -11.72 -12.59 9.55
C ALA A 42 -11.92 -11.06 9.63
N PRO A 43 -12.62 -10.50 10.65
CA PRO A 43 -12.65 -9.05 10.88
C PRO A 43 -11.26 -8.41 10.96
N THR A 44 -10.33 -8.99 11.72
CA THR A 44 -8.96 -8.49 11.84
C THR A 44 -8.23 -8.50 10.51
N PHE A 45 -8.36 -9.57 9.71
CA PHE A 45 -7.79 -9.62 8.36
C PHE A 45 -8.32 -8.51 7.45
N LEU A 46 -9.63 -8.28 7.44
CA LEU A 46 -10.26 -7.25 6.62
C LEU A 46 -9.84 -5.83 7.04
N GLN A 47 -9.69 -5.59 8.35
CA GLN A 47 -9.18 -4.33 8.89
C GLN A 47 -7.70 -4.14 8.53
N ALA A 48 -6.86 -5.16 8.75
CA ALA A 48 -5.43 -5.11 8.47
C ALA A 48 -5.12 -4.90 6.97
N THR A 49 -5.96 -5.45 6.09
CA THR A 49 -5.83 -5.27 4.64
C THR A 49 -6.52 -4.02 4.11
N LEU A 50 -7.21 -3.25 4.96
CA LEU A 50 -8.04 -2.11 4.56
C LEU A 50 -9.13 -2.47 3.52
N LEU A 51 -9.49 -3.77 3.43
CA LEU A 51 -10.52 -4.29 2.53
C LEU A 51 -11.90 -4.36 3.19
N GLY A 52 -11.97 -4.19 4.52
CA GLY A 52 -13.23 -4.10 5.26
C GLY A 52 -13.75 -2.66 5.37
N GLU A 53 -14.98 -2.42 4.93
CA GLU A 53 -15.73 -1.20 5.27
C GLU A 53 -16.68 -1.50 6.44
N GLU A 54 -16.30 -1.11 7.66
CA GLU A 54 -17.12 -1.34 8.86
C GLU A 54 -18.37 -0.44 8.91
N ARG A 55 -18.27 0.78 8.35
CA ARG A 55 -19.40 1.71 8.14
C ARG A 55 -19.28 2.39 6.79
N ARG A 56 -20.31 2.24 5.96
CA ARG A 56 -20.50 3.08 4.76
C ARG A 56 -20.76 4.51 5.22
N LEU A 57 -19.81 5.42 5.02
CA LEU A 57 -20.00 6.84 5.35
C LEU A 57 -21.06 7.43 4.40
N SER A 58 -22.26 7.73 4.89
CA SER A 58 -23.30 8.44 4.13
C SER A 58 -23.23 9.96 4.39
N GLY A 59 -23.27 10.76 3.32
CA GLY A 59 -23.36 12.24 3.38
C GLY A 59 -22.40 13.00 2.44
N LEU A 60 -22.70 14.27 2.18
CA LEU A 60 -21.94 15.14 1.25
C LEU A 60 -20.47 15.34 1.67
N GLY A 61 -20.15 15.29 2.96
CA GLY A 61 -18.77 15.34 3.48
C GLY A 61 -18.00 14.02 3.38
N ALA A 62 -18.70 12.89 3.22
CA ALA A 62 -18.09 11.60 2.90
C ALA A 62 -17.66 11.56 1.43
N PHE A 63 -18.46 12.15 0.55
CA PHE A 63 -18.13 12.31 -0.87
C PHE A 63 -16.80 13.05 -1.05
N VAL A 64 -16.58 14.18 -0.38
CA VAL A 64 -15.32 14.93 -0.50
C VAL A 64 -14.10 14.16 0.00
N ARG A 65 -14.22 13.33 1.07
CA ARG A 65 -13.13 12.47 1.55
C ARG A 65 -12.90 11.22 0.69
N GLU A 66 -13.95 10.62 0.14
CA GLU A 66 -13.81 9.52 -0.83
C GLU A 66 -13.22 10.03 -2.15
N TRP A 67 -13.58 11.25 -2.57
CA TRP A 67 -13.17 11.88 -3.83
C TRP A 67 -11.75 12.47 -3.76
N LEU A 68 -11.38 13.12 -2.65
CA LEU A 68 -9.99 13.55 -2.40
C LEU A 68 -9.07 12.40 -1.97
N GLY A 69 -9.63 11.27 -1.54
CA GLY A 69 -8.86 10.14 -1.03
C GLY A 69 -8.61 9.00 -2.04
N HIS A 70 -9.34 8.91 -3.17
CA HIS A 70 -9.25 7.76 -4.09
C HIS A 70 -9.33 6.39 -3.36
N THR A 71 -9.92 6.39 -2.16
CA THR A 71 -9.46 5.59 -1.00
C THR A 71 -10.03 4.18 -0.95
N ARG A 72 -10.89 3.81 -1.90
CA ARG A 72 -11.32 2.42 -2.04
C ARG A 72 -10.13 1.61 -2.56
N HIS A 73 -9.23 1.19 -1.68
CA HIS A 73 -8.19 0.21 -1.99
C HIS A 73 -8.89 -1.10 -2.32
N ARG A 74 -9.20 -1.32 -3.60
CA ARG A 74 -9.89 -2.54 -4.06
C ARG A 74 -8.92 -3.66 -4.41
N TRP A 75 -7.62 -3.39 -4.27
CA TRP A 75 -6.56 -4.31 -4.59
C TRP A 75 -5.46 -4.19 -3.56
N MET A 76 -4.88 -5.32 -3.20
CA MET A 76 -3.80 -5.45 -2.24
C MET A 76 -2.66 -6.22 -2.87
N TRP A 77 -1.46 -6.01 -2.35
CA TRP A 77 -0.25 -6.65 -2.87
C TRP A 77 0.54 -7.32 -1.75
N ASP A 78 1.18 -8.41 -2.12
CA ASP A 78 2.37 -8.88 -1.43
C ASP A 78 3.63 -8.38 -2.16
N GLU A 79 4.80 -8.65 -1.61
CA GLU A 79 6.07 -8.24 -2.22
C GLU A 79 6.20 -8.70 -3.68
N SER A 80 5.82 -9.94 -3.99
CA SER A 80 6.00 -10.50 -5.32
C SER A 80 5.14 -9.81 -6.37
N SER A 81 3.87 -9.58 -6.04
CA SER A 81 2.91 -8.90 -6.91
C SER A 81 3.20 -7.41 -7.03
N LEU A 82 3.59 -6.73 -5.95
CA LEU A 82 3.98 -5.32 -6.00
C LEU A 82 5.26 -5.13 -6.82
N THR A 83 6.25 -6.02 -6.67
CA THR A 83 7.46 -6.04 -7.50
C THR A 83 7.10 -6.15 -8.97
N ALA A 84 6.23 -7.08 -9.32
CA ALA A 84 5.80 -7.28 -10.70
C ALA A 84 5.11 -6.01 -11.27
N GLU A 85 4.23 -5.36 -10.51
CA GLU A 85 3.57 -4.12 -10.94
C GLU A 85 4.56 -2.95 -11.10
N LEU A 86 5.54 -2.80 -10.20
CA LEU A 86 6.58 -1.79 -10.30
C LEU A 86 7.49 -2.02 -11.52
N CYS A 87 7.91 -3.26 -11.77
CA CYS A 87 8.68 -3.62 -12.95
C CYS A 87 7.88 -3.40 -14.23
N ALA A 88 6.60 -3.79 -14.26
CA ALA A 88 5.70 -3.57 -15.39
C ALA A 88 5.42 -2.09 -15.65
N ALA A 89 5.48 -1.25 -14.61
CA ALA A 89 5.42 0.20 -14.76
C ALA A 89 6.70 0.73 -15.43
N GLY A 90 7.85 0.09 -15.27
CA GLY A 90 9.12 0.49 -15.89
C GLY A 90 10.25 0.83 -14.92
N PHE A 91 10.09 0.51 -13.63
CA PHE A 91 11.19 0.56 -12.67
C PHE A 91 12.10 -0.67 -12.86
N SER A 92 13.41 -0.50 -12.66
CA SER A 92 14.41 -1.55 -12.86
C SER A 92 15.11 -1.95 -11.55
N LYS A 93 15.15 -1.03 -10.57
CA LYS A 93 15.77 -1.22 -9.25
C LYS A 93 14.69 -1.21 -8.19
N VAL A 94 14.05 -2.36 -8.01
CA VAL A 94 13.00 -2.56 -7.01
C VAL A 94 13.57 -3.32 -5.83
N ARG A 95 13.36 -2.84 -4.61
CA ARG A 95 13.82 -3.48 -3.37
C ARG A 95 12.84 -3.25 -2.23
N ARG A 96 12.89 -4.09 -1.20
CA ARG A 96 12.34 -3.71 0.11
C ARG A 96 13.10 -2.53 0.69
N CYS A 97 12.39 -1.72 1.45
CA CYS A 97 12.97 -0.63 2.21
C CYS A 97 12.44 -0.60 3.64
N ALA A 98 13.17 0.10 4.49
CA ALA A 98 12.81 0.38 5.88
C ALA A 98 12.74 1.89 6.12
N PHE A 99 12.13 2.29 7.23
CA PHE A 99 12.08 3.69 7.66
C PHE A 99 13.47 4.34 7.62
N ASN A 100 13.56 5.51 6.99
CA ASN A 100 14.76 6.33 6.83
C ASN A 100 15.96 5.65 6.13
N ASP A 101 15.76 4.53 5.43
CA ASP A 101 16.84 3.82 4.72
C ASP A 101 17.10 4.34 3.28
N SER A 102 16.40 5.40 2.86
CA SER A 102 16.60 5.99 1.53
C SER A 102 17.92 6.75 1.45
N ALA A 103 18.62 6.60 0.34
CA ALA A 103 19.79 7.42 0.03
C ALA A 103 19.42 8.86 -0.41
N ASP A 104 18.14 9.18 -0.60
CA ASP A 104 17.69 10.57 -0.80
C ASP A 104 17.19 11.13 0.55
N PRO A 105 17.88 12.12 1.14
CA PRO A 105 17.57 12.62 2.48
C PRO A 105 16.18 13.26 2.57
N ARG A 106 15.58 13.67 1.45
CA ARG A 106 14.22 14.23 1.44
C ARG A 106 13.16 13.26 1.95
N PHE A 107 13.40 11.95 1.86
CA PHE A 107 12.47 10.98 2.45
C PHE A 107 12.47 11.05 3.98
N GLN A 108 13.62 11.37 4.60
CA GLN A 108 13.70 11.48 6.05
C GLN A 108 12.87 12.64 6.62
N GLU A 109 12.56 13.64 5.79
CA GLU A 109 11.76 14.81 6.17
C GLU A 109 10.25 14.51 6.22
N VAL A 110 9.80 13.43 5.56
CA VAL A 110 8.36 13.14 5.35
C VAL A 110 7.94 11.74 5.80
N GLU A 111 8.89 10.86 6.09
CA GLU A 111 8.57 9.52 6.54
C GLU A 111 8.11 9.50 7.99
N GLU A 112 7.11 8.66 8.27
CA GLU A 112 6.55 8.43 9.59
C GLU A 112 6.76 6.95 9.95
N VAL A 113 7.47 6.67 11.05
CA VAL A 113 7.84 5.29 11.45
C VAL A 113 6.63 4.36 11.57
N GLY A 114 5.51 4.85 12.10
CA GLY A 114 4.28 4.08 12.28
C GLY A 114 3.67 3.57 10.97
N ARG A 115 4.03 4.14 9.81
CA ARG A 115 3.59 3.61 8.51
C ARG A 115 4.34 2.35 8.09
N PHE A 116 5.57 2.16 8.58
CA PHE A 116 6.43 1.03 8.23
C PHE A 116 6.20 -0.18 9.15
N GLU A 117 5.61 0.02 10.32
CA GLU A 117 5.32 -1.05 11.28
C GLU A 117 4.28 -2.03 10.71
N GLY A 118 4.67 -3.30 10.58
CA GLY A 118 3.77 -4.35 10.05
C GLY A 118 3.38 -4.19 8.58
N ALA A 119 4.00 -3.26 7.85
CA ALA A 119 3.69 -2.95 6.46
C ALA A 119 4.71 -3.53 5.48
N LEU A 120 4.31 -3.66 4.23
CA LEU A 120 5.19 -3.87 3.09
C LEU A 120 5.65 -2.50 2.57
N ALA A 121 6.93 -2.21 2.74
CA ALA A 121 7.57 -1.02 2.20
C ALA A 121 8.55 -1.39 1.08
N MET A 122 8.41 -0.73 -0.06
CA MET A 122 9.26 -0.93 -1.24
C MET A 122 9.76 0.38 -1.81
N GLU A 123 11.02 0.37 -2.27
CA GLU A 123 11.64 1.45 -3.03
C GLU A 123 11.89 1.00 -4.46
N ALA A 124 11.54 1.86 -5.42
CA ALA A 124 11.68 1.64 -6.84
C ALA A 124 12.46 2.78 -7.50
N GLY A 125 13.48 2.44 -8.28
CA GLY A 125 14.26 3.36 -9.10
C GLY A 125 14.42 2.87 -10.53
N ARG A 126 14.95 3.75 -11.38
CA ARG A 126 15.38 3.42 -12.75
C ARG A 126 16.82 2.91 -12.83
#